data_AF-A0A964BFU8-F1
#
_entry.id   AF-A0A964BFU8-F1
#
_cell.length_a   1.000
_cell.length_b   1.000
_cell.length_c   1.000
_cell.angle_alpha   90.00
_cell.angle_beta   90.00
_cell.angle_gamma   90.00
#
_symmetry.space_group_name_H-M   'P 1'
#
loop_
_entity.id
_entity.type
_entity.pdbx_description
1 polymer ?
#
loop_
_entity_poly.entity_id
_entity_poly.type
_entity_poly.pdbx_seq_one_letter_code
_entity_poly.pdbx_strand_id
1 'polypeptide(L)'
;MGAMRAAIDKGAAVERAPEAAGVTPAPVASYDLPAPPSANALFRNVKGRGRVKTKEYRDWAMHAGWSLRGQGITTIDERCIVLIGVERHSLEADIDNRAKATLDVLVEHGVLRDDNLVTGVFPVWQPKANHMARIKIFKCQHMMLEFIPSQDGASGAVIVHAPFQPGDH
;
A
#
# COMPACT_ATOMS: atom_id res chain seq x y z
N MET A 1 -30.53 -39.66 -13.84
CA MET A 1 -29.53 -38.59 -14.08
C MET A 1 -30.20 -37.29 -13.63
N GLY A 2 -30.13 -36.86 -12.38
CA GLY A 2 -28.93 -36.45 -11.65
C GLY A 2 -29.07 -34.95 -11.36
N ALA A 3 -30.05 -34.59 -10.53
CA ALA A 3 -30.32 -33.21 -10.11
C ALA A 3 -29.13 -32.69 -9.27
N MET A 4 -28.51 -31.60 -9.72
CA MET A 4 -27.41 -30.96 -9.00
C MET A 4 -27.99 -30.08 -7.88
N ARG A 5 -27.64 -30.47 -6.65
CA ARG A 5 -28.09 -29.93 -5.37
C ARG A 5 -27.58 -28.51 -5.10
N ALA A 6 -28.43 -27.77 -4.40
CA ALA A 6 -28.17 -26.51 -3.73
C ALA A 6 -27.08 -26.60 -2.64
N ALA A 7 -26.32 -25.51 -2.47
CA ALA A 7 -25.76 -25.06 -1.19
C ALA A 7 -25.21 -23.62 -1.36
N ILE A 8 -26.08 -22.62 -1.27
CA ILE A 8 -25.67 -21.26 -0.92
C ILE A 8 -26.51 -20.87 0.28
N ASP A 9 -26.09 -21.31 1.46
CA ASP A 9 -26.45 -20.62 2.70
C ASP A 9 -25.47 -20.98 3.82
N LYS A 10 -24.82 -19.96 4.36
CA LYS A 10 -24.72 -19.66 5.79
C LYS A 10 -23.72 -18.53 6.01
N GLY A 11 -24.27 -17.39 6.41
CA GLY A 11 -23.52 -16.19 6.78
C GLY A 11 -22.38 -16.48 7.76
N ALA A 12 -21.16 -16.12 7.37
CA ALA A 12 -20.19 -15.66 8.33
C ALA A 12 -20.66 -14.26 8.73
N ALA A 13 -21.20 -14.13 9.94
CA ALA A 13 -21.34 -12.83 10.56
C ALA A 13 -19.97 -12.16 10.49
N VAL A 14 -19.86 -11.08 9.72
CA VAL A 14 -18.73 -10.16 9.78
C VAL A 14 -18.78 -9.61 11.20
N GLU A 15 -17.98 -10.20 12.08
CA GLU A 15 -17.77 -9.70 13.43
C GLU A 15 -17.27 -8.26 13.27
N ARG A 16 -18.18 -7.30 13.48
CA ARG A 16 -17.85 -5.88 13.40
C ARG A 16 -16.86 -5.61 14.52
N ALA A 17 -15.60 -5.39 14.13
CA ALA A 17 -14.61 -4.83 15.03
C ALA A 17 -15.20 -3.58 15.71
N PRO A 18 -14.96 -3.36 17.00
CA PRO A 18 -15.52 -2.22 17.72
C PRO A 18 -15.09 -0.94 17.00
N GLU A 19 -16.09 -0.27 16.44
CA GLU A 19 -15.96 0.93 15.63
C GLU A 19 -15.52 2.06 16.56
N ALA A 20 -14.28 2.55 16.39
CA ALA A 20 -13.86 3.79 17.02
C ALA A 20 -14.70 4.92 16.42
N ALA A 21 -15.80 5.26 17.09
CA ALA A 21 -16.82 6.18 16.63
C ALA A 21 -16.22 7.56 16.30
N GLY A 22 -16.45 8.04 15.07
CA GLY A 22 -16.23 9.43 14.66
C GLY A 22 -14.77 9.93 14.58
N VAL A 23 -13.77 9.11 14.87
CA VAL A 23 -12.35 9.52 14.80
C VAL A 23 -11.76 9.12 13.46
N THR A 24 -11.16 10.08 12.73
CA THR A 24 -10.37 9.77 11.55
C THR A 24 -9.26 8.79 11.91
N PRO A 25 -9.17 7.62 11.26
CA PRO A 25 -8.14 6.64 11.54
C PRO A 25 -6.74 7.28 11.45
N ALA A 26 -5.96 7.16 12.53
CA ALA A 26 -4.57 7.57 12.54
C ALA A 26 -3.68 6.41 12.05
N PRO A 27 -2.64 6.69 11.25
CA PRO A 27 -1.67 5.67 10.88
C PRO A 27 -0.85 5.23 12.10
N VAL A 28 -0.58 3.93 12.21
CA VAL A 28 0.35 3.37 13.20
C VAL A 28 1.81 3.63 12.83
N ALA A 29 2.08 3.85 11.55
CA ALA A 29 3.39 4.27 11.04
C ALA A 29 3.22 5.09 9.75
N SER A 30 4.10 6.07 9.56
CA SER A 30 4.17 6.87 8.33
C SER A 30 5.62 7.03 7.90
N TYR A 31 5.89 6.91 6.61
CA TYR A 31 7.24 7.01 6.05
C TYR A 31 7.24 7.79 4.74
N ASP A 32 8.25 8.65 4.58
CA ASP A 32 8.60 9.28 3.32
C ASP A 32 9.84 8.59 2.72
N LEU A 33 9.69 8.01 1.53
CA LEU A 33 10.75 7.30 0.83
C LEU A 33 11.01 7.95 -0.54
N PRO A 34 12.21 7.81 -1.11
CA PRO A 34 12.42 8.09 -2.52
C PRO A 34 11.44 7.25 -3.35
N ALA A 35 10.84 7.83 -4.39
CA ALA A 35 9.91 7.12 -5.25
C ALA A 35 10.57 5.83 -5.81
N PRO A 36 9.92 4.65 -5.71
CA PRO A 36 10.46 3.41 -6.24
C PRO A 36 10.76 3.52 -7.73
N PRO A 37 11.69 2.75 -8.31
CA PRO A 37 11.95 2.74 -9.76
C PRO A 37 10.86 1.98 -10.53
N SER A 38 10.91 1.99 -11.87
CA SER A 38 9.91 1.31 -12.71
C SER A 38 10.12 -0.22 -12.77
N ALA A 39 9.11 -0.97 -13.22
CA ALA A 39 9.17 -2.44 -13.36
C ALA A 39 10.42 -2.96 -14.08
N ASN A 40 10.78 -2.32 -15.20
CA ASN A 40 11.94 -2.67 -16.03
C ASN A 40 13.26 -2.49 -15.26
N ALA A 41 13.24 -1.63 -14.25
CA ALA A 41 14.35 -1.42 -13.33
C ALA A 41 14.26 -2.30 -12.08
N LEU A 42 13.20 -3.07 -11.83
CA LEU A 42 13.10 -3.93 -10.64
C LEU A 42 13.82 -5.26 -10.86
N PHE A 43 13.50 -5.94 -11.97
CA PHE A 43 14.03 -7.27 -12.24
C PHE A 43 14.41 -7.45 -13.71
N ARG A 44 15.46 -8.24 -13.94
CA ARG A 44 15.83 -8.70 -15.28
C ARG A 44 15.80 -10.22 -15.34
N ASN A 45 15.43 -10.76 -16.50
CA ASN A 45 15.50 -12.19 -16.74
C ASN A 45 16.93 -12.57 -17.15
N VAL A 46 17.54 -13.50 -16.42
CA VAL A 46 18.87 -14.03 -16.73
C VAL A 46 18.73 -15.50 -17.13
N LYS A 47 19.26 -15.82 -18.31
CA LYS A 47 19.24 -17.19 -18.86
C LYS A 47 19.81 -18.18 -17.84
N GLY A 48 19.04 -19.21 -17.51
CA GLY A 48 19.44 -20.26 -16.56
C GLY A 48 19.33 -19.90 -15.07
N ARG A 49 18.95 -18.66 -14.71
CA ARG A 49 18.85 -18.20 -13.31
C ARG A 49 17.47 -17.65 -12.94
N GLY A 50 16.65 -17.32 -13.94
CA GLY A 50 15.33 -16.72 -13.73
C GLY A 50 15.40 -15.21 -13.48
N ARG A 51 14.43 -14.69 -12.74
CA ARG A 51 14.25 -13.26 -12.48
C ARG A 51 15.20 -12.80 -11.35
N VAL A 52 16.09 -11.85 -11.63
CA VAL A 52 17.05 -11.30 -10.65
C VAL A 52 16.86 -9.81 -10.43
N LYS A 53 17.03 -9.34 -9.19
CA LYS A 53 17.02 -7.90 -8.84
C LYS A 53 18.07 -7.15 -9.68
N THR A 54 17.73 -6.00 -10.25
CA THR A 54 18.70 -5.17 -11.00
C THR A 54 19.67 -4.47 -10.04
N LYS A 55 20.63 -3.70 -10.59
CA LYS A 55 21.46 -2.81 -9.77
C LYS A 55 20.63 -1.63 -9.25
N GLU A 56 19.87 -0.98 -10.13
CA GLU A 56 19.06 0.20 -9.80
C GLU A 56 18.09 -0.08 -8.66
N TYR A 57 17.40 -1.22 -8.68
CA TYR A 57 16.50 -1.60 -7.60
C TYR A 57 17.24 -1.83 -6.27
N ARG A 58 18.43 -2.43 -6.29
CA ARG A 58 19.23 -2.62 -5.08
C ARG A 58 19.74 -1.31 -4.52
N ASP A 59 20.20 -0.40 -5.38
CA ASP A 59 20.65 0.93 -4.97
C ASP A 59 19.49 1.73 -4.35
N TRP A 60 18.31 1.69 -4.99
CA TRP A 60 17.10 2.32 -4.46
C TRP A 60 16.66 1.69 -3.13
N ALA A 61 16.60 0.35 -3.04
CA ALA A 61 16.17 -0.34 -1.82
C ALA A 61 17.12 -0.06 -0.64
N MET A 62 18.42 0.11 -0.91
CA MET A 62 19.39 0.55 0.09
C MET A 62 19.10 1.99 0.54
N HIS A 63 18.88 2.93 -0.39
CA HIS A 63 18.56 4.31 -0.05
C HIS A 63 17.26 4.43 0.74
N ALA A 64 16.19 3.76 0.29
CA ALA A 64 14.92 3.70 0.99
C ALA A 64 15.08 3.08 2.40
N GLY A 65 15.91 2.04 2.54
CA GLY A 65 16.27 1.47 3.84
C GLY A 65 16.91 2.46 4.81
N TRP A 66 17.82 3.30 4.32
CA TRP A 66 18.41 4.38 5.14
C TRP A 66 17.36 5.43 5.52
N SER A 67 16.47 5.82 4.60
CA SER A 67 15.36 6.73 4.89
C SER A 67 14.43 6.17 5.98
N LEU A 68 14.09 4.88 5.93
CA LEU A 68 13.28 4.21 6.95
C LEU A 68 13.95 4.27 8.33
N ARG A 69 15.23 3.90 8.39
CA ARG A 69 16.00 3.90 9.65
C ARG A 69 16.09 5.30 10.25
N GLY A 70 16.30 6.32 9.41
CA GLY A 70 16.35 7.71 9.84
C GLY A 70 15.03 8.25 10.39
N GLN A 71 13.90 7.64 10.01
CA GLN A 71 12.55 8.00 10.49
C GLN A 71 12.09 7.20 11.71
N GLY A 72 12.85 6.18 12.13
CA GLY A 72 12.46 5.26 13.19
C GLY A 72 11.52 4.17 12.70
N ILE A 73 11.97 2.92 12.77
CA ILE A 73 11.21 1.77 12.30
C ILE A 73 10.22 1.32 13.38
N THR A 74 8.95 1.26 13.01
CA THR A 74 7.87 0.64 13.78
C THR A 74 7.56 -0.69 13.11
N THR A 75 7.83 -1.80 13.79
CA THR A 75 7.49 -3.13 13.29
C THR A 75 6.01 -3.39 13.46
N ILE A 76 5.37 -3.81 12.37
CA ILE A 76 3.97 -4.19 12.27
C ILE A 76 3.90 -5.70 12.09
N ASP A 77 3.33 -6.38 13.09
CA ASP A 77 3.19 -7.84 13.17
C ASP A 77 1.73 -8.32 13.17
N GLU A 78 0.78 -7.40 13.04
CA GLU A 78 -0.66 -7.64 12.92
C GLU A 78 -1.20 -7.28 11.52
N ARG A 79 -2.44 -7.69 11.22
CA ARG A 79 -3.10 -7.37 9.94
C ARG A 79 -3.23 -5.86 9.77
N CYS A 80 -2.82 -5.34 8.62
CA CYS A 80 -2.74 -3.91 8.36
C CYS A 80 -3.30 -3.51 6.99
N ILE A 81 -3.55 -2.21 6.83
CA ILE A 81 -3.89 -1.56 5.56
C ILE A 81 -2.76 -0.59 5.22
N VAL A 82 -2.31 -0.60 3.97
CA VAL A 82 -1.22 0.26 3.50
C VAL A 82 -1.71 1.21 2.41
N LEU A 83 -1.62 2.51 2.66
CA LEU A 83 -1.84 3.56 1.66
C LEU A 83 -0.47 4.03 1.14
N ILE A 84 -0.28 3.99 -0.18
CA ILE A 84 0.98 4.34 -0.84
C ILE A 84 0.72 5.46 -1.85
N GLY A 85 1.05 6.70 -1.49
CA GLY A 85 1.06 7.81 -2.44
C GLY A 85 2.41 7.91 -3.13
N VAL A 86 2.48 7.77 -4.45
CA VAL A 86 3.75 7.86 -5.20
C VAL A 86 3.66 9.03 -6.17
N GLU A 87 4.64 9.91 -6.18
CA GLU A 87 4.68 11.00 -7.17
C GLU A 87 4.88 10.46 -8.59
N ARG A 88 4.01 10.85 -9.53
CA ARG A 88 4.01 10.29 -10.89
C ARG A 88 5.05 10.97 -11.78
N HIS A 89 6.15 10.28 -12.06
CA HIS A 89 7.21 10.83 -12.93
C HIS A 89 7.00 10.63 -14.42
N SER A 90 6.24 9.61 -14.80
CA SER A 90 5.92 9.30 -16.19
C SER A 90 4.47 8.83 -16.28
N LEU A 91 3.79 9.21 -17.36
CA LEU A 91 2.45 8.72 -17.66
C LEU A 91 2.46 7.24 -18.05
N GLU A 92 3.59 6.72 -18.52
CA GLU A 92 3.77 5.30 -18.86
C GLU A 92 4.12 4.44 -17.64
N ALA A 93 4.33 5.07 -16.47
CA ALA A 93 4.67 4.35 -15.27
C ALA A 93 3.49 3.50 -14.79
N ASP A 94 3.80 2.25 -14.45
CA ASP A 94 2.86 1.35 -13.79
C ASP A 94 2.93 1.52 -12.27
N ILE A 95 1.77 1.58 -11.64
CA ILE A 95 1.62 1.90 -10.22
C ILE A 95 1.79 0.67 -9.33
N ASP A 96 1.37 -0.50 -9.83
CA ASP A 96 1.45 -1.78 -9.13
C ASP A 96 2.92 -2.17 -8.84
N ASN A 97 3.83 -1.82 -9.74
CA ASN A 97 5.25 -2.04 -9.63
C ASN A 97 5.87 -1.14 -8.56
N ARG A 98 5.36 0.09 -8.40
CA ARG A 98 5.76 0.97 -7.29
C ARG A 98 5.25 0.39 -5.97
N ALA A 99 4.01 -0.08 -5.93
CA ALA A 99 3.44 -0.71 -4.75
C ALA A 99 4.25 -1.94 -4.32
N LYS A 100 4.56 -2.85 -5.25
CA LYS A 100 5.35 -4.05 -4.96
C LYS A 100 6.75 -3.72 -4.45
N ALA A 101 7.46 -2.81 -5.12
CA ALA A 101 8.79 -2.37 -4.70
C ALA A 101 8.79 -1.77 -3.29
N THR A 102 7.78 -0.96 -2.96
CA THR A 102 7.59 -0.39 -1.63
C THR A 102 7.36 -1.48 -0.59
N LEU A 103 6.42 -2.39 -0.81
CA LEU A 103 6.11 -3.48 0.14
C LEU A 103 7.34 -4.37 0.39
N ASP A 104 8.10 -4.71 -0.66
CA ASP A 104 9.32 -5.50 -0.54
C ASP A 104 10.35 -4.83 0.38
N VAL A 105 10.53 -3.51 0.28
CA VAL A 105 11.44 -2.73 1.15
C VAL A 105 10.93 -2.65 2.59
N LEU A 106 9.61 -2.48 2.79
CA LEU A 106 9.03 -2.47 4.13
C LEU A 106 9.26 -3.80 4.86
N VAL A 107 9.18 -4.93 4.16
CA VAL A 107 9.52 -6.26 4.71
C VAL A 107 11.03 -6.41 4.92
N GLU A 108 11.84 -6.07 3.91
CA GLU A 108 13.29 -6.23 3.95
C GLU A 108 13.95 -5.48 5.12
N HIS A 109 13.38 -4.33 5.52
CA HIS A 109 13.88 -3.53 6.65
C HIS A 109 13.08 -3.70 7.96
N GLY A 110 12.12 -4.62 8.02
CA GLY A 110 11.43 -4.99 9.27
C GLY A 110 10.34 -4.02 9.73
N VAL A 111 9.83 -3.17 8.84
CA VAL A 111 8.59 -2.41 9.09
C VAL A 111 7.40 -3.36 9.05
N LEU A 112 7.32 -4.23 8.05
CA LEU A 112 6.34 -5.31 8.00
C LEU A 112 7.03 -6.62 8.36
N ARG A 113 6.43 -7.41 9.26
CA ARG A 113 6.98 -8.73 9.58
C ARG A 113 6.94 -9.68 8.38
N ASP A 114 5.89 -9.59 7.57
CA ASP A 114 5.65 -10.35 6.35
C ASP A 114 4.65 -9.57 5.47
N ASP A 115 4.73 -9.67 4.13
CA ASP A 115 3.80 -8.98 3.24
C ASP A 115 2.40 -9.61 3.28
N ASN A 116 2.27 -10.86 3.74
CA ASN A 116 0.98 -11.50 3.94
C ASN A 116 0.08 -10.79 4.99
N LEU A 117 0.65 -9.95 5.85
CA LEU A 117 -0.10 -9.19 6.87
C LEU A 117 -0.91 -8.04 6.25
N VAL A 118 -0.55 -7.61 5.04
CA VAL A 118 -1.24 -6.53 4.33
C VAL A 118 -2.58 -7.05 3.82
N THR A 119 -3.67 -6.59 4.44
CA THR A 119 -5.05 -6.97 4.09
C THR A 119 -5.59 -6.13 2.93
N GLY A 120 -5.18 -4.87 2.86
CA GLY A 120 -5.54 -3.96 1.79
C GLY A 120 -4.36 -3.05 1.44
N VAL A 121 -4.12 -2.86 0.15
CA VAL A 121 -3.12 -1.92 -0.36
C VAL A 121 -3.79 -0.94 -1.32
N PHE A 122 -3.55 0.34 -1.10
CA PHE A 122 -4.13 1.43 -1.85
C PHE A 122 -3.01 2.28 -2.45
N PRO A 123 -2.47 1.89 -3.62
CA PRO A 123 -1.51 2.72 -4.31
C PRO A 123 -2.21 3.83 -5.09
N VAL A 124 -1.72 5.07 -4.97
CA VAL A 124 -2.24 6.23 -5.70
C VAL A 124 -1.11 7.06 -6.29
N TRP A 125 -1.32 7.55 -7.52
CA TRP A 125 -0.44 8.53 -8.13
C TRP A 125 -0.68 9.90 -7.50
N GLN A 126 0.38 10.52 -7.01
CA GLN A 126 0.39 11.91 -6.55
C GLN A 126 0.99 12.81 -7.62
N PRO A 127 0.65 14.11 -7.61
CA PRO A 127 1.27 15.09 -8.51
C PRO A 127 2.79 15.04 -8.42
N LYS A 128 3.46 15.18 -9.56
CA LYS A 128 4.93 15.20 -9.63
C LYS A 128 5.47 16.38 -8.82
N ALA A 129 6.36 16.10 -7.87
CA ALA A 129 7.11 17.14 -7.16
C ALA A 129 8.58 16.73 -7.02
N ASN A 130 8.95 16.11 -5.89
CA ASN A 130 10.32 15.89 -5.44
C ASN A 130 10.83 14.45 -5.60
N HIS A 131 10.11 13.62 -6.35
CA HIS A 131 10.42 12.21 -6.52
C HIS A 131 10.30 11.38 -5.24
N MET A 132 9.17 11.54 -4.55
CA MET A 132 8.89 10.87 -3.29
C MET A 132 7.72 9.89 -3.36
N ALA A 133 7.70 8.97 -2.40
CA ALA A 133 6.57 8.13 -2.05
C ALA A 133 6.25 8.31 -0.56
N ARG A 134 4.98 8.54 -0.23
CA ARG A 134 4.47 8.63 1.15
C ARG A 134 3.67 7.39 1.48
N ILE A 135 4.10 6.70 2.53
CA ILE A 135 3.51 5.46 3.00
C ILE A 135 2.81 5.76 4.30
N LYS A 136 1.55 5.34 4.41
CA LYS A 136 0.81 5.32 5.67
C LYS A 136 0.32 3.90 5.93
N ILE A 137 0.60 3.38 7.12
CA ILE A 137 0.16 2.05 7.55
C ILE A 137 -0.86 2.24 8.65
N PHE A 138 -1.99 1.56 8.56
CA PHE A 138 -3.07 1.58 9.52
C PHE A 138 -3.31 0.17 10.04
N LYS A 139 -3.82 0.05 11.28
CA LYS A 139 -4.43 -1.21 11.71
C LYS A 139 -5.58 -1.56 10.78
N CYS A 140 -5.80 -2.86 10.56
CA CYS A 140 -6.96 -3.31 9.79
C CYS A 140 -8.25 -2.93 10.52
N GLN A 141 -8.99 -1.96 9.97
CA GLN A 141 -10.20 -1.38 10.56
C GLN A 141 -11.11 -0.81 9.47
N HIS A 142 -12.35 -0.48 9.82
CA HIS A 142 -13.25 0.27 8.93
C HIS A 142 -12.71 1.69 8.72
N MET A 143 -12.55 2.09 7.46
CA MET A 143 -12.11 3.43 7.08
C MET A 143 -12.73 3.83 5.76
N MET A 144 -12.99 5.14 5.61
CA MET A 144 -13.41 5.71 4.33
C MET A 144 -12.23 6.41 3.68
N LEU A 145 -11.97 6.06 2.42
CA LEU A 145 -10.95 6.68 1.59
C LEU A 145 -11.64 7.46 0.47
N GLU A 146 -11.43 8.77 0.43
CA GLU A 146 -11.87 9.61 -0.67
C GLU A 146 -10.69 9.92 -1.59
N PHE A 147 -10.80 9.55 -2.86
CA PHE A 147 -9.82 9.92 -3.87
C PHE A 147 -10.26 11.19 -4.59
N ILE A 148 -9.40 12.20 -4.57
CA ILE A 148 -9.61 13.48 -5.25
C ILE A 148 -8.67 13.52 -6.46
N PRO A 149 -9.17 13.35 -7.69
CA PRO A 149 -8.33 13.37 -8.89
C PRO A 149 -7.79 14.78 -9.18
N SER A 150 -6.61 14.84 -9.81
CA SER A 150 -6.13 16.05 -10.46
C SER A 150 -7.04 16.43 -11.64
N GLN A 151 -6.95 17.69 -12.09
CA GLN A 151 -7.79 18.20 -13.18
C GLN A 151 -7.70 17.37 -14.47
N ASP A 152 -6.54 16.80 -14.76
CA ASP A 152 -6.26 15.94 -15.92
C ASP A 152 -6.51 14.44 -15.66
N GLY A 153 -6.88 14.06 -14.43
CA GLY A 153 -7.07 12.67 -14.00
C GLY A 153 -5.80 11.82 -13.95
N ALA A 154 -4.61 12.39 -14.19
CA ALA A 154 -3.36 11.65 -14.23
C ALA A 154 -2.79 11.34 -12.83
N SER A 155 -3.28 12.01 -11.79
CA SER A 155 -2.86 11.83 -10.40
C SER A 155 -3.98 12.25 -9.45
N GLY A 156 -3.71 12.32 -8.16
CA GLY A 156 -4.65 12.84 -7.19
C GLY A 156 -4.12 12.79 -5.75
N ALA A 157 -5.03 12.97 -4.81
CA ALA A 157 -4.78 12.80 -3.38
C ALA A 157 -5.81 11.85 -2.79
N VAL A 158 -5.45 11.19 -1.69
CA VAL A 158 -6.39 10.41 -0.88
C VAL A 158 -6.56 11.09 0.47
N ILE A 159 -7.81 11.36 0.82
CA ILE A 159 -8.21 11.79 2.16
C ILE A 159 -8.74 10.56 2.90
N VAL A 160 -8.28 10.40 4.14
CA VAL A 160 -8.81 9.39 5.06
C VAL A 160 -9.83 10.08 5.94
N HIS A 161 -11.05 9.57 5.97
CA HIS A 161 -12.14 10.09 6.79
C HIS A 161 -12.44 9.15 7.95
N ALA A 162 -13.09 9.69 8.98
CA ALA A 162 -13.74 8.87 9.99
C ALA A 162 -14.75 7.91 9.33
N PRO A 163 -14.92 6.68 9.84
CA PRO A 163 -15.93 5.76 9.30
C PRO A 163 -17.34 6.37 9.40
N PHE A 164 -18.16 6.18 8.36
CA PHE A 164 -19.53 6.69 8.31
C PHE A 164 -20.38 6.05 9.42
N GLN A 165 -21.08 6.88 10.20
CA GLN A 165 -22.06 6.44 11.20
C GLN A 165 -23.46 6.42 10.57
N PRO A 166 -24.14 5.27 10.46
CA PRO A 166 -25.55 5.25 10.09
C PRO A 166 -26.38 5.86 11.22
N GLY A 167 -26.85 7.10 11.09
CA GLY A 167 -27.72 7.75 12.08
C GLY A 167 -27.73 9.28 12.11
N ASP A 168 -26.78 9.96 11.45
CA ASP A 168 -26.74 11.42 11.39
C ASP A 168 -27.70 11.97 10.30
N HIS A 169 -28.98 12.05 10.63
CA HIS A 169 -30.01 12.78 9.87
C HIS A 169 -30.80 13.72 10.80
#